data_AF-F0GK42-F1
#
_entry.id   AF-F0GK42-F1
#
_cell.length_a   1.000
_cell.length_b   1.000
_cell.length_c   1.000
_cell.angle_alpha   90.00
_cell.angle_beta   90.00
_cell.angle_gamma   90.00
#
_symmetry.space_group_name_H-M   'P 1'
#
loop_
_entity.id
_entity.type
_entity.pdbx_description
1 polymer ?
#
loop_
_entity_poly.entity_id
_entity_poly.type
_entity_poly.pdbx_seq_one_letter_code
_entity_poly.pdbx_strand_id
1 'polypeptide(L)'
;DAALTRAALTDAHAAYRTQTIELLSAALAQALAGASGAASCRLELEGHGREALFDDADASRTVGWLTSHYPVTLPVAANLRDTLCAIKDTLRAVPHKGLGFGVLAHYGDAATRAALAAVPRPRVTFNYLGQFDAPRGA
;
A
#
# COMPACT_ATOMS: atom_id res chain seq x y z
N ASP A 1 12.37 5.05 -19.19
CA ASP A 1 13.46 6.04 -19.07
C ASP A 1 14.14 5.83 -17.71
N ALA A 2 15.43 5.51 -17.70
CA ALA A 2 16.17 5.19 -16.46
C ALA A 2 16.38 6.42 -15.56
N ALA A 3 16.50 7.62 -16.14
CA ALA A 3 16.63 8.85 -15.37
C ALA A 3 15.31 9.18 -14.66
N LEU A 4 14.17 9.02 -15.34
CA LEU A 4 12.86 9.20 -14.73
C LEU A 4 12.60 8.18 -13.61
N THR A 5 12.95 6.91 -13.82
CA THR A 5 12.83 5.87 -12.78
C THR A 5 13.68 6.20 -11.56
N ARG A 6 14.93 6.65 -11.76
CA ARG A 6 15.79 7.09 -10.65
C ARG A 6 15.17 8.26 -9.89
N ALA A 7 14.77 9.31 -10.60
CA ALA A 7 14.14 10.47 -9.98
C ALA A 7 12.90 10.10 -9.17
N ALA A 8 12.07 9.16 -9.66
CA ALA A 8 10.88 8.68 -8.95
C ALA A 8 11.21 7.82 -7.72
N LEU A 9 12.29 7.04 -7.74
CA LEU A 9 12.70 6.13 -6.67
C LEU A 9 13.62 6.78 -5.61
N THR A 10 14.25 7.91 -5.93
CA THR A 10 15.17 8.62 -5.01
C THR A 10 14.66 10.02 -4.70
N ASP A 11 14.73 10.91 -5.69
CA ASP A 11 14.68 12.36 -5.47
C ASP A 11 13.26 12.81 -5.14
N ALA A 12 12.26 12.17 -5.73
CA ALA A 12 10.85 12.46 -5.51
C ALA A 12 10.41 12.23 -4.06
N HIS A 13 11.12 11.37 -3.31
CA HIS A 13 10.82 11.09 -1.92
C HIS A 13 11.27 12.20 -0.97
N ALA A 14 12.33 12.94 -1.32
CA ALA A 14 12.92 13.95 -0.45
C ALA A 14 11.94 15.10 -0.15
N ALA A 15 11.18 15.56 -1.14
CA ALA A 15 10.32 16.74 -1.02
C ALA A 15 9.17 16.56 0.01
N TYR A 16 8.61 15.35 0.11
CA TYR A 16 7.45 15.06 0.97
C TYR A 16 7.71 13.95 1.99
N ARG A 17 8.95 13.46 2.08
CA ARG A 17 9.35 12.29 2.88
C ARG A 17 8.44 11.09 2.60
N THR A 18 8.24 10.77 1.32
CA THR A 18 7.35 9.69 0.90
C THR A 18 8.08 8.37 0.72
N GLN A 19 7.32 7.29 0.56
CA GLN A 19 7.78 5.99 0.07
C GLN A 19 7.32 5.77 -1.37
N THR A 20 7.97 4.87 -2.10
CA THR A 20 7.62 4.55 -3.50
C THR A 20 6.16 4.13 -3.65
N ILE A 21 5.66 3.29 -2.73
CA ILE A 21 4.26 2.88 -2.73
C ILE A 21 3.30 4.07 -2.61
N GLU A 22 3.60 5.07 -1.77
CA GLU A 22 2.75 6.25 -1.58
C GLU A 22 2.67 7.09 -2.87
N LEU A 23 3.80 7.25 -3.57
CA LEU A 23 3.87 7.99 -4.82
C LEU A 23 3.13 7.26 -5.96
N LEU A 24 3.36 5.96 -6.10
CA LEU A 24 2.70 5.14 -7.13
C LEU A 24 1.20 5.02 -6.87
N SER A 25 0.78 4.84 -5.62
CA SER A 25 -0.64 4.82 -5.24
C SER A 25 -1.31 6.17 -5.51
N ALA A 26 -0.62 7.29 -5.30
CA ALA A 26 -1.16 8.61 -5.65
C ALA A 26 -1.33 8.79 -7.16
N ALA A 27 -0.34 8.39 -7.96
CA ALA A 27 -0.45 8.42 -9.41
C ALA A 27 -1.61 7.53 -9.92
N LEU A 28 -1.73 6.32 -9.37
CA LEU A 28 -2.79 5.38 -9.73
C LEU A 28 -4.19 5.90 -9.34
N ALA A 29 -4.34 6.43 -8.12
CA ALA A 29 -5.60 6.99 -7.66
C ALA A 29 -6.05 8.16 -8.56
N GLN A 30 -5.12 9.05 -8.93
CA GLN A 30 -5.39 10.15 -9.87
C GLN A 30 -5.81 9.64 -11.25
N ALA A 31 -5.15 8.61 -11.78
CA ALA A 31 -5.49 8.05 -13.09
C ALA A 31 -6.89 7.43 -13.11
N LEU A 32 -7.25 6.69 -12.05
CA LEU A 32 -8.56 6.03 -11.94
C LEU A 32 -9.69 7.04 -11.65
N ALA A 33 -9.43 8.01 -10.78
CA ALA A 33 -10.39 9.06 -10.46
C ALA A 33 -10.56 10.06 -11.59
N GLY A 34 -9.51 10.43 -12.31
CA GLY A 34 -9.57 11.38 -13.43
C GLY A 34 -10.53 10.93 -14.54
N ALA A 35 -10.65 9.62 -14.77
CA ALA A 35 -11.60 9.06 -15.74
C ALA A 35 -13.07 9.14 -15.29
N SER A 36 -13.33 9.27 -13.98
CA SER A 36 -14.69 9.23 -13.39
C SER A 36 -15.11 10.51 -12.66
N GLY A 37 -14.18 11.44 -12.41
CA GLY A 37 -14.37 12.60 -11.54
C GLY A 37 -14.52 12.26 -10.05
N ALA A 38 -14.20 11.04 -9.63
CA ALA A 38 -14.41 10.59 -8.26
C ALA A 38 -13.47 11.26 -7.25
N ALA A 39 -14.00 11.64 -6.08
CA ALA A 39 -13.19 12.22 -4.99
C ALA A 39 -12.36 11.18 -4.20
N SER A 40 -12.49 9.89 -4.53
CA SER A 40 -11.68 8.82 -3.94
C SER A 40 -11.65 7.60 -4.86
N CYS A 41 -10.66 6.74 -4.64
CA CYS A 41 -10.51 5.47 -5.33
C CYS A 41 -10.31 4.35 -4.29
N ARG A 42 -10.94 3.18 -4.49
CA ARG A 42 -10.68 2.01 -3.66
C ARG A 42 -9.75 1.05 -4.38
N LEU A 43 -8.69 0.63 -3.69
CA LEU A 43 -7.70 -0.33 -4.17
C LEU A 43 -7.56 -1.50 -3.21
N GLU A 44 -7.26 -2.68 -3.74
CA GLU A 44 -6.68 -3.76 -2.95
C GLU A 44 -5.16 -3.55 -2.97
N LEU A 45 -4.53 -3.38 -1.82
CA LEU A 45 -3.08 -3.28 -1.72
C LEU A 45 -2.49 -4.60 -1.28
N GLU A 46 -1.44 -5.03 -1.97
CA GLU A 46 -0.60 -6.14 -1.54
C GLU A 46 0.67 -5.64 -0.85
N GLY A 47 1.04 -6.33 0.23
CA GLY A 47 2.27 -6.12 0.98
C GLY A 47 3.06 -7.43 1.10
N HIS A 48 4.32 -7.31 1.49
CA HIS A 48 5.20 -8.48 1.64
C HIS A 48 4.81 -9.39 2.82
N GLY A 49 4.02 -8.88 3.78
CA GLY A 49 3.52 -9.58 4.97
C GLY A 49 4.60 -10.09 5.92
N ARG A 50 5.70 -9.34 6.03
CA ARG A 50 6.86 -9.61 6.92
C ARG A 50 7.00 -8.49 7.94
N GLU A 51 5.89 -8.12 8.55
CA GLU A 51 5.87 -7.08 9.58
C GLU A 51 6.47 -7.63 10.88
N ALA A 52 7.23 -6.81 11.59
CA ALA A 52 7.80 -7.17 12.89
C ALA A 52 6.71 -7.09 13.98
N LEU A 53 5.90 -8.15 14.08
CA LEU A 53 4.78 -8.24 15.04
C LEU A 53 5.16 -8.88 16.37
N PHE A 54 6.22 -9.69 16.37
CA PHE A 54 6.68 -10.45 17.53
C PHE A 54 8.18 -10.26 17.67
N ASP A 55 8.66 -10.03 18.89
CA ASP A 55 10.07 -9.75 19.16
C ASP A 55 10.97 -10.98 18.88
N ASP A 56 10.40 -12.18 18.89
CA ASP A 56 11.08 -13.47 18.76
C ASP A 56 10.90 -14.14 17.38
N ALA A 57 10.24 -13.47 16.42
CA ALA A 57 10.00 -14.00 15.08
C ALA A 57 10.67 -13.13 13.99
N ASP A 58 11.65 -13.71 13.29
CA ASP A 58 12.25 -13.10 12.09
C ASP A 58 11.90 -13.88 10.83
N ALA A 59 11.08 -13.25 9.97
CA ALA A 59 10.74 -13.79 8.67
C ALA A 59 11.64 -13.25 7.54
N SER A 60 12.66 -12.43 7.78
CA SER A 60 13.42 -11.71 6.74
C SER A 60 14.02 -12.62 5.66
N ARG A 61 14.39 -13.86 6.01
CA ARG A 61 15.00 -14.85 5.12
C ARG A 61 14.16 -16.10 4.87
N THR A 62 12.89 -16.07 5.28
CA THR A 62 11.98 -17.23 5.16
C THR A 62 11.37 -17.31 3.77
N VAL A 63 11.49 -18.46 3.12
CA VAL A 63 10.80 -18.73 1.85
C VAL A 63 9.39 -19.24 2.14
N GLY A 64 8.40 -18.68 1.45
CA GLY A 64 7.00 -19.07 1.58
C GLY A 64 6.08 -18.03 0.96
N TRP A 65 4.77 -18.29 0.99
CA TRP A 65 3.75 -17.32 0.60
C TRP A 65 3.35 -16.47 1.81
N LEU A 66 3.99 -15.30 1.95
CA LEU A 66 3.74 -14.37 3.06
C LEU A 66 2.90 -13.15 2.66
N THR A 67 2.42 -13.07 1.41
CA THR A 67 1.71 -11.89 0.90
C THR A 67 0.49 -11.53 1.78
N SER A 68 0.48 -10.31 2.29
CA SER A 68 -0.70 -9.71 2.91
C SER A 68 -1.47 -8.90 1.88
N HIS A 69 -2.79 -8.84 2.00
CA HIS A 69 -3.60 -7.91 1.21
C HIS A 69 -4.72 -7.30 2.04
N TYR A 70 -5.06 -6.05 1.72
CA TYR A 70 -6.13 -5.32 2.39
C TYR A 70 -6.76 -4.27 1.46
N PRO A 71 -8.06 -3.99 1.61
CA PRO A 71 -8.71 -2.92 0.87
C PRO A 71 -8.39 -1.57 1.53
N VAL A 72 -8.14 -0.55 0.71
CA VAL A 72 -7.95 0.84 1.16
C VAL A 72 -8.73 1.80 0.27
N THR A 73 -9.33 2.82 0.87
CA THR A 73 -9.90 3.96 0.14
C THR A 73 -8.91 5.12 0.18
N LEU A 74 -8.45 5.53 -1.00
CA LEU A 74 -7.49 6.59 -1.20
C LEU A 74 -8.21 7.89 -1.59
N PRO A 75 -8.00 8.99 -0.86
CA PRO A 75 -8.58 10.29 -1.21
C PRO A 75 -7.94 10.85 -2.48
N VAL A 76 -8.74 11.55 -3.28
CA VAL A 76 -8.31 12.28 -4.47
C VAL A 76 -8.72 13.74 -4.33
N ALA A 77 -7.70 14.61 -4.24
CA ALA A 77 -7.87 16.05 -4.11
C ALA A 77 -7.77 16.76 -5.46
N ALA A 78 -8.03 18.07 -5.45
CA ALA A 78 -8.00 18.90 -6.65
C ALA A 78 -6.61 19.03 -7.30
N ASN A 79 -5.54 18.82 -6.54
CA ASN A 79 -4.17 18.91 -7.05
C ASN A 79 -3.31 17.72 -6.57
N LEU A 80 -2.22 17.47 -7.32
CA LEU A 80 -1.34 16.31 -7.10
C LEU A 80 -0.66 16.31 -5.73
N ARG A 81 -0.29 17.49 -5.23
CA ARG A 81 0.39 17.63 -3.93
C ARG A 81 -0.52 17.17 -2.82
N ASP A 82 -1.74 17.69 -2.79
CA ASP A 82 -2.71 17.39 -1.73
C ASP A 82 -3.17 15.93 -1.80
N THR A 83 -3.35 15.39 -3.01
CA THR A 83 -3.61 13.95 -3.19
C THR A 83 -2.46 13.10 -2.62
N LEU A 84 -1.20 13.44 -2.93
CA LEU A 84 -0.04 12.71 -2.42
C LEU A 84 0.05 12.78 -0.89
N CYS A 85 -0.11 13.97 -0.30
CA CYS A 85 -0.08 14.15 1.15
C CYS A 85 -1.20 13.34 1.83
N ALA A 86 -2.43 13.44 1.33
CA ALA A 86 -3.56 12.72 1.91
C ALA A 86 -3.43 11.19 1.78
N ILE A 87 -2.91 10.69 0.65
CA ILE A 87 -2.65 9.26 0.46
C ILE A 87 -1.52 8.78 1.36
N LYS A 88 -0.44 9.54 1.49
CA LYS A 88 0.63 9.24 2.43
C LYS A 88 0.09 9.10 3.86
N ASP A 89 -0.71 10.06 4.31
CA ASP A 89 -1.28 10.02 5.66
C ASP A 89 -2.25 8.84 5.83
N THR A 90 -3.07 8.57 4.81
CA THR A 90 -3.96 7.39 4.77
C THR A 90 -3.18 6.08 4.91
N LEU A 91 -2.12 5.89 4.13
CA LEU A 91 -1.33 4.66 4.14
C LEU A 91 -0.51 4.48 5.42
N ARG A 92 -0.13 5.58 6.08
CA ARG A 92 0.59 5.55 7.37
C ARG A 92 -0.32 5.28 8.55
N ALA A 93 -1.59 5.66 8.45
CA ALA A 93 -2.60 5.34 9.45
C ALA A 93 -2.94 3.84 9.47
N VAL A 94 -2.61 3.09 8.42
CA VAL A 94 -2.85 1.64 8.36
C VAL A 94 -1.91 0.90 9.31
N PRO A 95 -2.43 0.21 10.35
CA PRO A 95 -1.60 -0.56 11.28
C PRO A 95 -0.90 -1.71 10.57
N HIS A 96 0.39 -1.87 10.84
CA HIS A 96 1.20 -3.00 10.34
C HIS A 96 0.97 -3.31 8.86
N LYS A 97 0.90 -2.26 8.03
CA LYS A 97 0.71 -2.36 6.57
C LYS A 97 -0.47 -3.25 6.17
N GLY A 98 -1.52 -3.28 7.00
CA GLY A 98 -2.78 -3.98 6.73
C GLY A 98 -2.74 -5.49 6.91
N LEU A 99 -1.64 -6.05 7.42
CA LEU A 99 -1.50 -7.49 7.68
C LEU A 99 -2.65 -8.05 8.52
N GLY A 100 -3.10 -7.27 9.51
CA GLY A 100 -4.21 -7.65 10.40
C GLY A 100 -5.53 -7.89 9.68
N PHE A 101 -5.78 -7.30 8.51
CA PHE A 101 -7.04 -7.48 7.77
C PHE A 101 -7.26 -8.95 7.39
N GLY A 102 -6.28 -9.57 6.73
CA GLY A 102 -6.37 -10.98 6.33
C GLY A 102 -6.37 -11.93 7.52
N VAL A 103 -5.55 -11.65 8.54
CA VAL A 103 -5.50 -12.47 9.77
C VAL A 103 -6.85 -12.46 10.48
N LEU A 104 -7.44 -11.29 10.71
CA LEU A 104 -8.73 -11.17 11.40
C LEU A 104 -9.89 -11.70 10.56
N ALA A 105 -9.85 -11.55 9.23
CA ALA A 105 -10.88 -12.09 8.35
C ALA A 105 -10.92 -13.63 8.38
N HIS A 106 -9.79 -14.28 8.64
CA HIS A 106 -9.70 -15.74 8.68
C HIS A 106 -9.80 -16.31 10.11
N TYR A 107 -9.10 -15.70 11.07
CA TYR A 107 -8.92 -16.23 12.43
C TYR A 107 -9.58 -15.39 13.53
N GLY A 108 -10.18 -14.24 13.21
CA GLY A 108 -10.92 -13.43 14.18
C GLY A 108 -12.18 -14.15 14.69
N ASP A 109 -12.83 -13.61 15.71
CA ASP A 109 -14.11 -14.15 16.19
C ASP A 109 -15.24 -14.02 15.14
N ALA A 110 -16.39 -14.66 15.38
CA ALA A 110 -17.48 -14.69 14.41
C ALA A 110 -17.98 -13.28 14.03
N ALA A 111 -18.03 -12.35 14.99
CA ALA A 111 -18.46 -10.97 14.75
C ALA A 111 -17.46 -10.21 13.88
N THR A 112 -16.16 -10.35 14.16
CA THR A 112 -15.06 -9.73 13.41
C THR A 112 -15.04 -10.23 11.98
N ARG A 113 -15.12 -11.56 11.77
CA ARG A 113 -15.13 -12.13 10.42
C ARG A 113 -16.36 -11.66 9.62
N ALA A 114 -17.54 -11.60 10.24
CA ALA A 114 -18.74 -11.09 9.60
C ALA A 114 -18.60 -9.61 9.20
N ALA A 115 -18.05 -8.78 10.09
CA ALA A 115 -17.79 -7.37 9.82
C ALA A 115 -16.81 -7.16 8.66
N LEU A 116 -15.71 -7.93 8.63
CA LEU A 116 -14.71 -7.84 7.56
C LEU A 116 -15.21 -8.40 6.23
N ALA A 117 -16.04 -9.46 6.24
CA ALA A 117 -16.67 -10.00 5.03
C ALA A 117 -17.65 -9.00 4.38
N ALA A 118 -18.25 -8.10 5.16
CA ALA A 118 -19.13 -7.05 4.67
C ALA A 118 -18.38 -5.87 4.03
N VAL A 119 -17.05 -5.78 4.18
CA VAL A 119 -16.25 -4.72 3.57
C VAL A 119 -16.26 -4.87 2.04
N PRO A 120 -16.76 -3.89 1.27
CA PRO A 120 -16.89 -4.09 -0.16
C PRO A 120 -15.52 -4.10 -0.84
N ARG A 121 -15.26 -5.15 -1.61
CA ARG A 121 -13.96 -5.41 -2.22
C ARG A 121 -13.71 -4.50 -3.45
N PRO A 122 -12.54 -3.87 -3.55
CA PRO A 122 -12.14 -3.13 -4.74
C PRO A 122 -12.02 -4.02 -5.98
N ARG A 123 -12.14 -3.41 -7.16
CA ARG A 123 -11.99 -4.09 -8.47
C ARG A 123 -10.57 -4.03 -9.02
N VAL A 124 -9.69 -3.25 -8.39
CA VAL A 124 -8.31 -3.03 -8.81
C VAL A 124 -7.40 -3.44 -7.67
N THR A 125 -6.44 -4.30 -7.98
CA THR A 125 -5.35 -4.69 -7.07
C THR A 125 -4.06 -4.02 -7.50
N PHE A 126 -3.28 -3.56 -6.53
CA PHE A 126 -1.99 -2.94 -6.76
C PHE A 126 -0.92 -3.59 -5.88
N ASN A 127 0.20 -3.98 -6.53
CA ASN A 127 1.35 -4.60 -5.91
C ASN A 127 2.62 -3.96 -6.44
N TYR A 128 3.49 -3.48 -5.55
CA TYR A 128 4.81 -2.99 -5.87
C TYR A 128 5.88 -4.00 -5.41
N LEU A 129 6.51 -4.66 -6.38
CA LEU A 129 7.46 -5.77 -6.14
C LEU A 129 8.86 -5.32 -5.67
N GLY A 130 9.09 -4.00 -5.56
CA GLY A 130 10.41 -3.47 -5.24
C GLY A 130 11.33 -3.39 -6.46
N GLN A 131 12.64 -3.39 -6.19
CA GLN A 131 13.70 -3.36 -7.19
C GLN A 131 14.44 -4.70 -7.17
N PHE A 132 14.53 -5.38 -8.31
CA PHE A 132 15.17 -6.70 -8.40
C PHE A 132 16.70 -6.63 -8.48
N ASP A 133 17.22 -5.64 -9.19
CA ASP A 133 18.67 -5.49 -9.46
C ASP A 133 19.34 -4.37 -8.65
N ALA A 134 18.67 -3.85 -7.62
CA ALA A 134 19.27 -2.86 -6.74
C ALA A 134 20.46 -3.50 -6.00
N PRO A 135 21.67 -2.90 -6.02
CA PRO A 135 22.78 -3.41 -5.26
C PRO A 135 22.36 -3.47 -3.78
N ARG A 136 22.28 -4.68 -3.24
CA ARG A 136 22.10 -4.89 -1.81
C ARG A 136 23.34 -4.28 -1.15
N GLY A 137 23.14 -3.32 -0.25
CA GLY A 137 24.22 -2.64 0.46
C GLY A 137 25.23 -3.65 1.01
N ALA A 138 26.52 -3.31 0.86
CA ALA A 138 27.63 -4.00 1.51
C ALA A 138 27.53 -3.89 3.04
#